data_AF-A4CDA5-F1
#
_entry.id   AF-A4CDA5-F1
#
_cell.length_a   1.000
_cell.length_b   1.000
_cell.length_c   1.000
_cell.angle_alpha   90.00
_cell.angle_beta   90.00
_cell.angle_gamma   90.00
#
_symmetry.space_group_name_H-M   'P 1'
#
loop_
_entity.id
_entity.type
_entity.pdbx_description
1 polymer ?
#
loop_
_entity_poly.entity_id
_entity_poly.type
_entity_poly.pdbx_seq_one_letter_code
_entity_poly.pdbx_strand_id
1 'polypeptide(L)' 'MNEFEFVMVPMIMFMIFVAPLWLILHYRSKKQVSQGLSEHEHRQLVDLADKAEKMAERINTLESLLDAEAPQWRNKG' A
#
# COMPACT_ATOMS: atom_id res chain seq x y z
N MET A 1 27.22 -30.94 -38.17
CA MET A 1 26.38 -30.16 -37.22
C MET A 1 25.63 -31.17 -36.39
N ASN A 2 25.71 -31.06 -35.07
CA ASN A 2 25.02 -31.99 -34.18
C ASN A 2 23.51 -31.72 -34.26
N GLU A 3 22.67 -32.75 -34.25
CA GLU A 3 21.21 -32.58 -34.33
C GLU A 3 20.65 -31.68 -33.19
N PHE A 4 21.34 -31.66 -32.05
CA PHE A 4 21.06 -30.76 -30.93
C PHE A 4 21.30 -29.28 -31.22
N GLU A 5 22.22 -28.92 -32.14
CA GLU A 5 22.50 -27.52 -32.50
C GLU A 5 21.29 -26.89 -33.18
N PHE A 6 20.55 -27.65 -33.98
CA PHE A 6 19.36 -27.15 -34.67
C PHE A 6 18.23 -26.74 -33.72
N VAL A 7 18.12 -27.41 -32.57
CA VAL A 7 17.11 -27.08 -31.54
C VAL A 7 17.62 -26.04 -30.55
N MET A 8 18.91 -26.11 -30.16
CA MET A 8 19.47 -25.18 -29.18
C MET A 8 19.58 -23.75 -29.69
N VAL A 9 19.98 -23.54 -30.96
CA VAL A 9 20.16 -22.19 -31.52
C VAL A 9 18.88 -21.34 -31.45
N PRO A 10 17.71 -21.79 -31.93
CA PRO A 10 16.48 -21.01 -31.79
C PRO A 10 16.02 -20.88 -30.33
N MET A 11 16.28 -21.88 -29.48
CA MET A 11 15.95 -21.82 -28.05
C MET A 11 16.74 -20.74 -27.31
N ILE A 12 18.04 -20.63 -27.58
CA ILE A 12 18.90 -19.59 -27.00
C ILE A 12 18.47 -18.21 -27.51
N MET A 13 18.20 -18.09 -28.81
CA MET A 13 17.70 -16.84 -29.39
C MET A 13 16.39 -16.40 -28.71
N PHE A 14 15.47 -17.32 -28.45
CA PHE A 14 14.25 -17.04 -27.68
C PHE A 14 14.54 -16.58 -26.24
N MET A 15 15.48 -17.24 -25.55
CA MET A 15 15.86 -16.88 -24.18
C MET A 15 16.49 -15.49 -24.09
N ILE A 16 17.20 -15.03 -25.12
CA ILE A 16 17.73 -13.66 -25.19
C ILE A 16 16.62 -12.61 -25.10
N PHE A 17 15.42 -12.90 -25.59
CA PHE A 17 14.28 -11.98 -25.48
C PHE A 17 13.49 -12.19 -24.20
N VAL A 18 13.25 -13.44 -23.81
CA VAL A 18 12.37 -13.77 -22.66
C VAL A 18 13.06 -13.49 -21.32
N ALA A 19 14.34 -13.82 -21.17
CA ALA A 19 15.04 -13.65 -19.90
C ALA A 19 15.14 -12.17 -19.49
N PRO A 20 15.45 -11.20 -20.37
CA PRO A 20 15.42 -9.78 -20.02
C PRO A 20 14.02 -9.27 -19.68
N LEU A 21 12.98 -9.69 -20.43
CA LEU A 21 11.59 -9.32 -20.12
C LEU A 21 11.18 -9.81 -18.73
N TRP A 22 11.54 -11.05 -18.39
CA TRP A 22 11.28 -11.62 -17.07
C TRP A 22 12.05 -10.90 -15.96
N LEU A 23 13.33 -10.57 -16.19
CA LEU A 23 14.15 -9.82 -15.23
C LEU A 23 13.56 -8.43 -14.94
N ILE A 24 13.09 -7.72 -15.98
CA ILE A 24 12.42 -6.43 -15.84
C ILE A 24 11.14 -6.59 -15.01
N LEU A 25 10.29 -7.57 -15.31
CA LEU A 25 9.06 -7.85 -14.55
C LEU A 25 9.36 -8.21 -13.08
N HIS A 26 10.33 -9.10 -12.85
CA HIS A 26 10.73 -9.54 -11.52
C HIS A 26 11.24 -8.38 -10.67
N TYR A 27 12.10 -7.53 -11.25
CA TYR A 27 12.68 -6.41 -10.53
C TYR A 27 11.67 -5.26 -10.35
N ARG A 28 10.78 -5.04 -11.32
CA ARG A 28 9.72 -4.03 -11.23
C ARG A 28 8.69 -4.37 -10.16
N SER A 29 8.30 -5.64 -10.04
CA SER A 29 7.41 -6.12 -8.98
C SER A 29 8.05 -5.96 -7.58
N LYS A 30 9.32 -6.37 -7.44
CA LYS A 30 10.05 -6.16 -6.18
C LYS A 30 10.19 -4.68 -5.81
N LYS A 31 10.48 -3.82 -6.79
CA LYS A 31 10.58 -2.37 -6.58
C LYS A 31 9.25 -1.75 -6.16
N GLN A 32 8.13 -2.21 -6.71
CA GLN A 32 6.81 -1.69 -6.34
C GLN A 32 6.41 -2.10 -4.91
N VAL A 33 6.81 -3.29 -4.45
CA VAL A 33 6.55 -3.75 -3.07
C VAL A 33 7.51 -3.11 -2.06
N SER A 34 8.75 -2.81 -2.45
CA SER A 34 9.74 -2.15 -1.58
C SER A 34 9.66 -0.62 -1.61
N GLN A 35 8.97 -0.04 -2.59
CA GLN A 35 8.65 1.39 -2.57
C GLN A 35 7.62 1.59 -1.47
N GLY A 36 8.07 2.13 -0.34
CA GLY A 36 7.18 2.63 0.69
C GLY A 36 6.25 3.72 0.14
N LEU A 37 5.47 4.33 1.03
CA LEU A 37 4.51 5.36 0.65
C LEU A 37 5.17 6.46 -0.16
N SER A 38 4.54 6.83 -1.27
CA SER A 38 4.90 8.04 -1.99
C SER A 38 4.69 9.27 -1.09
N GLU A 39 5.38 10.36 -1.42
CA GLU A 39 5.21 11.66 -0.78
C GLU A 39 3.73 12.10 -0.69
N HIS A 40 2.93 11.76 -1.69
CA HIS A 40 1.51 12.08 -1.70
C HIS A 40 0.72 11.23 -0.69
N GLU A 41 0.97 9.92 -0.66
CA GLU A 41 0.34 9.00 0.30
C GLU A 41 0.75 9.34 1.73
N HIS A 42 2.02 9.71 1.96
CA HIS A 42 2.48 10.16 3.27
C HIS A 42 1.72 11.43 3.73
N ARG A 43 1.55 12.42 2.85
CA ARG A 43 0.76 13.62 3.17
C ARG A 43 -0.69 13.30 3.48
N GLN A 44 -1.32 12.38 2.75
CA GLN A 44 -2.69 11.96 3.03
C GLN A 44 -2.81 11.27 4.39
N LEU A 45 -1.85 10.42 4.76
CA LEU A 45 -1.86 9.78 6.08
C LEU A 45 -1.71 10.79 7.21
N VAL A 46 -0.83 11.79 7.05
CA VAL A 46 -0.66 12.86 8.05
C VAL A 46 -1.95 13.67 8.20
N ASP A 47 -2.60 14.04 7.09
CA ASP A 47 -3.88 14.74 7.12
C ASP A 47 -4.99 13.90 7.77
N LEU A 48 -5.03 12.59 7.51
CA LEU A 48 -6.00 11.69 8.13
C LEU A 48 -5.75 11.54 9.64
N ALA A 49 -4.49 11.46 10.07
CA ALA A 49 -4.12 11.39 11.48
C ALA A 49 -4.52 12.68 12.23
N ASP A 50 -4.23 13.85 11.66
CA ASP A 50 -4.63 15.14 12.23
C ASP A 50 -6.17 15.27 12.34
N LYS A 51 -6.91 14.80 11.33
CA LYS A 51 -8.38 14.74 11.38
C LYS A 51 -8.89 13.80 12.47
N ALA A 52 -8.26 12.65 12.65
CA ALA A 52 -8.64 11.69 13.69
C ALA A 52 -8.40 12.27 15.09
N GLU A 53 -7.29 12.96 15.31
CA GLU A 53 -6.97 13.62 16.57
C GLU A 53 -7.99 14.72 16.90
N LYS A 54 -8.32 15.58 15.94
CA LYS A 54 -9.38 16.60 16.09
C LYS A 54 -10.75 15.98 16.37
N MET A 55 -11.06 14.83 15.78
CA MET A 55 -12.32 14.14 16.03
C MET A 55 -12.37 13.59 17.45
N ALA A 56 -11.27 13.02 17.97
CA ALA A 56 -11.17 12.54 19.34
C ALA A 56 -11.36 13.67 20.37
N GLU A 57 -10.73 14.82 20.16
CA GLU A 57 -10.90 16.00 21.02
C GLU A 57 -12.36 16.49 21.05
N ARG A 58 -13.00 16.51 19.88
CA ARG A 58 -14.41 16.88 19.77
C ARG A 58 -15.32 15.88 20.47
N ILE A 59 -15.06 14.59 20.35
CA ILE A 59 -15.81 13.54 21.06
C ILE A 59 -15.68 13.74 22.57
N ASN A 60 -14.47 13.92 23.09
CA ASN A 60 -14.26 14.19 24.52
C ASN A 60 -15.02 15.42 25.01
N THR A 61 -15.03 16.48 24.20
CA THR A 61 -15.79 17.70 24.50
C THR A 61 -17.30 17.43 24.54
N LEU A 62 -17.81 16.69 23.55
CA LEU A 62 -19.22 16.31 23.51
C LEU A 62 -19.62 15.39 24.66
N GLU A 63 -18.78 14.42 25.02
CA GLU A 63 -18.99 13.55 26.17
C GLU A 63 -19.02 14.36 27.48
N SER A 64 -18.10 15.31 27.65
CA SER A 64 -18.08 16.19 28.82
C SER A 64 -19.32 17.08 28.91
N LEU A 65 -19.79 17.61 27.77
CA LEU A 65 -21.03 18.39 27.73
C LEU A 65 -22.24 17.52 28.05
N LEU A 66 -22.30 16.32 27.48
CA LEU A 66 -23.42 15.40 27.63
C LEU A 66 -23.48 14.82 29.05
N ASP A 67 -22.35 14.59 29.71
CA ASP A 67 -22.28 14.25 31.13
C ASP A 67 -22.80 15.39 32.03
N ALA A 68 -22.58 16.66 31.64
CA ALA A 68 -23.08 17.83 32.37
C ALA A 68 -24.59 18.07 32.14
N GLU A 69 -25.07 17.97 30.90
CA GLU A 69 -26.46 18.28 30.54
C GLU A 69 -27.42 17.11 30.72
N ALA A 70 -26.96 15.86 30.57
CA ALA A 70 -27.80 14.67 30.59
C ALA A 70 -27.12 13.50 31.31
N PRO A 71 -26.82 13.57 32.62
CA PRO A 71 -25.97 12.61 33.36
C PRO A 71 -26.39 11.13 33.30
N GLN A 72 -27.59 10.81 32.82
CA GLN A 72 -28.11 9.46 32.66
C GLN A 72 -28.01 8.92 31.21
N TRP A 73 -27.44 9.69 30.28
CA TRP A 73 -27.47 9.40 28.84
C TRP A 73 -26.84 8.07 28.47
N ARG A 74 -25.77 7.68 29.18
CA ARG A 74 -25.06 6.41 28.99
C ARG A 74 -25.91 5.18 29.30
N ASN A 75 -26.97 5.32 30.11
CA ASN A 75 -27.88 4.23 30.48
C ASN A 75 -29.04 4.03 29.49
N LYS A 76 -29.11 4.85 28.43
CA LYS A 76 -30.15 4.76 27.38
C LYS A 76 -29.64 4.13 26.07
N GLY A 77 -28.36 3.72 26.03
CA GLY A 77 -27.72 3.05 24.88
C GLY A 77 -27.89 1.54 24.90
#